data_AF-A0A6B8RTG1-F1
#
_entry.id   AF-A0A6B8RTG1-F1
#
_cell.length_a   1.000
_cell.length_b   1.000
_cell.length_c   1.000
_cell.angle_alpha   90.00
_cell.angle_beta   90.00
_cell.angle_gamma   90.00
#
_symmetry.space_group_name_H-M   'P 1'
#
loop_
_entity.id
_entity.type
_entity.pdbx_description
1 polymer ?
#
loop_
_entity_poly.entity_id
_entity_poly.type
_entity_poly.pdbx_seq_one_letter_code
_entity_poly.pdbx_strand_id
1 'polypeptide(L)'
;MIRANNYPETSGKLLILSEQKTNLAIVCKELQEAVCAGELVQKSLDQAEDCLRSARNWGTYDMLGGGMISTAIKHGRMDDAQGHIRIAQNRLRQFAKELKDVQVLISSDLEISGLLKFSDFFFDGLIADWMVQGRINDSLESVTDKLKEIGRLVSQLGNEEAQAKGKLREIESQYSDILEKA
;
A
#
# COMPACT_ATOMS: atom_id res chain seq x y z
N MET A 1 27.00 -17.70 50.85
CA MET A 1 27.24 -17.25 49.47
C MET A 1 26.10 -16.34 49.07
N ILE A 2 26.40 -15.07 48.82
CA ILE A 2 25.45 -14.00 48.55
C ILE A 2 24.96 -14.16 47.10
N ARG A 3 23.65 -14.41 46.90
CA ARG A 3 23.00 -14.21 45.60
C ARG A 3 23.05 -12.72 45.31
N ALA A 4 23.97 -12.29 44.46
CA ALA A 4 24.03 -10.92 44.01
C ALA A 4 22.75 -10.61 43.21
N ASN A 5 22.08 -9.52 43.61
CA ASN A 5 20.89 -8.95 42.99
C ASN A 5 21.12 -8.65 41.50
N ASN A 6 20.57 -9.45 40.59
CA ASN A 6 20.49 -9.14 39.15
C ASN A 6 19.26 -8.28 38.78
N TYR A 7 18.40 -7.94 39.74
CA TYR A 7 17.16 -7.17 39.52
C TYR A 7 17.31 -5.86 38.71
N PRO A 8 18.31 -4.98 38.95
CA PRO A 8 18.41 -3.73 38.18
C PRO A 8 18.77 -3.96 36.71
N GLU A 9 19.60 -4.96 36.38
CA GLU A 9 19.92 -5.30 34.99
C GLU A 9 18.74 -5.95 34.26
N THR A 10 18.00 -6.83 34.94
CA THR A 10 16.79 -7.45 34.38
C THR A 10 15.70 -6.42 34.12
N SER A 11 15.50 -5.47 35.05
CA SER A 11 14.49 -4.41 34.90
C SER A 11 14.82 -3.44 33.77
N GLY A 12 16.10 -3.11 33.57
CA GLY A 12 16.55 -2.28 32.44
C GLY A 12 16.35 -2.96 31.09
N LYS A 13 16.65 -4.26 30.98
CA LYS A 13 16.42 -5.05 29.76
C LYS A 13 14.93 -5.17 29.42
N LEU A 14 14.08 -5.39 30.43
CA LEU A 14 12.62 -5.45 30.23
C LEU A 14 12.06 -4.12 29.72
N LEU A 15 12.57 -2.99 30.22
CA LEU A 15 12.14 -1.66 29.73
C LEU A 15 12.47 -1.47 28.25
N ILE A 16 13.71 -1.78 27.85
CA ILE A 16 14.15 -1.68 26.45
C ILE A 16 13.32 -2.58 25.53
N LEU A 17 13.11 -3.85 25.91
CA LEU A 17 12.30 -4.78 25.13
C LEU A 17 10.83 -4.34 25.03
N SER A 18 10.28 -3.73 26.09
CA SER A 18 8.93 -3.18 26.09
C SER A 18 8.78 -1.99 25.13
N GLU A 19 9.75 -1.08 25.08
CA GLU A 19 9.76 0.02 24.12
C GLU A 19 9.88 -0.51 22.68
N GLN A 20 10.83 -1.42 22.43
CA GLN A 20 11.02 -2.02 21.11
C GLN A 20 9.76 -2.77 20.62
N LYS A 21 9.12 -3.54 21.52
CA LYS A 21 7.85 -4.21 21.24
C LYS A 21 6.78 -3.21 20.82
N THR A 22 6.63 -2.12 21.56
CA THR A 22 5.62 -1.09 21.29
C THR A 22 5.87 -0.44 19.93
N ASN A 23 7.11 -0.06 19.64
CA ASN A 23 7.48 0.55 18.37
C ASN A 23 7.25 -0.40 17.19
N LEU A 24 7.67 -1.66 17.31
CA LEU A 24 7.44 -2.66 16.26
C LEU A 24 5.96 -2.99 16.06
N ALA A 25 5.15 -3.00 17.12
CA ALA A 25 3.70 -3.19 16.99
C ALA A 25 3.04 -2.06 16.19
N ILE A 26 3.46 -0.81 16.42
CA ILE A 26 3.02 0.35 15.63
C ILE A 26 3.46 0.18 14.18
N VAL A 27 4.73 -0.13 13.92
CA VAL A 27 5.23 -0.35 12.54
C VAL A 27 4.46 -1.47 11.83
N CYS A 28 4.17 -2.59 12.50
CA CYS A 28 3.40 -3.69 11.93
C CYS A 28 1.99 -3.24 11.52
N LYS A 29 1.32 -2.46 12.37
CA LYS A 29 -0.03 -1.93 12.09
C LYS A 29 -0.03 -1.04 10.84
N GLU A 30 0.94 -0.15 10.75
CA GLU A 30 0.97 0.88 9.70
C GLU A 30 1.39 0.24 8.35
N LEU A 31 2.29 -0.75 8.38
CA LEU A 31 2.57 -1.60 7.22
C LEU A 31 1.33 -2.35 6.74
N GLN A 32 0.55 -2.91 7.67
CA GLN A 32 -0.70 -3.60 7.35
C GLN A 32 -1.74 -2.66 6.71
N GLU A 33 -1.88 -1.44 7.26
CA GLU A 33 -2.75 -0.40 6.71
C GLU A 33 -2.31 0.02 5.30
N ALA A 34 -1.01 0.17 5.06
CA ALA A 34 -0.46 0.44 3.73
C ALA A 34 -0.71 -0.71 2.74
N VAL A 35 -0.47 -1.97 3.13
CA VAL A 35 -0.77 -3.15 2.29
C VAL A 35 -2.25 -3.16 1.90
N CYS A 36 -3.14 -3.02 2.88
CA CYS A 36 -4.59 -3.00 2.66
C CYS A 36 -5.01 -1.86 1.71
N ALA A 37 -4.49 -0.65 1.92
CA ALA A 37 -4.76 0.48 1.04
C ALA A 37 -4.28 0.22 -0.38
N GLY A 38 -3.11 -0.38 -0.57
CA GLY A 38 -2.56 -0.73 -1.87
C GLY A 38 -3.38 -1.81 -2.60
N GLU A 39 -3.83 -2.86 -1.91
CA GLU A 39 -4.74 -3.87 -2.46
C GLU A 39 -6.07 -3.25 -2.93
N LEU A 40 -6.61 -2.28 -2.19
CA LEU A 40 -7.80 -1.54 -2.60
C LEU A 40 -7.57 -0.69 -3.86
N VAL A 41 -6.37 -0.14 -4.04
CA VAL A 41 -6.00 0.54 -5.29
C VAL A 41 -6.00 -0.43 -6.45
N GLN A 42 -5.33 -1.59 -6.30
CA GLN A 42 -5.26 -2.61 -7.36
C GLN A 42 -6.66 -3.03 -7.80
N LYS A 43 -7.54 -3.38 -6.84
CA LYS A 43 -8.92 -3.75 -7.12
C LYS A 43 -9.69 -2.65 -7.88
N SER A 44 -9.45 -1.39 -7.53
CA SER A 44 -10.14 -0.26 -8.18
C SER A 44 -9.60 0.00 -9.59
N LEU A 45 -8.30 -0.18 -9.79
CA LEU A 45 -7.67 -0.07 -11.11
C LEU A 45 -8.06 -1.22 -12.03
N ASP A 46 -8.18 -2.46 -11.52
CA ASP A 46 -8.69 -3.61 -12.29
C ASP A 46 -10.10 -3.33 -12.83
N GLN A 47 -10.99 -2.80 -11.98
CA GLN A 47 -12.34 -2.40 -12.39
C GLN A 47 -12.32 -1.29 -13.45
N ALA A 48 -11.46 -0.29 -13.28
CA ALA A 48 -11.29 0.76 -14.28
C ALA A 48 -10.77 0.19 -15.61
N GLU A 49 -9.83 -0.74 -15.56
CA GLU A 49 -9.29 -1.45 -16.72
C GLU A 49 -10.39 -2.20 -17.48
N ASP A 50 -11.21 -2.98 -16.79
CA ASP A 50 -12.32 -3.74 -17.36
C ASP A 50 -13.37 -2.84 -18.04
N CYS A 51 -13.72 -1.72 -17.41
CA CYS A 51 -14.63 -0.71 -17.98
C CYS A 51 -14.02 -0.05 -19.23
N LEU A 52 -12.73 0.30 -19.19
CA LEU A 52 -12.02 0.90 -20.34
C LEU A 52 -11.90 -0.07 -21.51
N ARG A 53 -11.56 -1.35 -21.27
CA ARG A 53 -11.54 -2.41 -22.29
C ARG A 53 -12.92 -2.59 -22.92
N SER A 54 -13.94 -2.63 -22.07
CA SER A 54 -15.33 -2.73 -22.49
C SER A 54 -15.77 -1.55 -23.36
N ALA A 55 -15.43 -0.32 -22.98
CA ALA A 55 -15.75 0.87 -23.76
C ALA A 55 -15.02 0.90 -25.12
N ARG A 56 -13.75 0.50 -25.15
CA ARG A 56 -12.94 0.38 -26.38
C ARG A 56 -13.53 -0.65 -27.37
N ASN A 57 -13.94 -1.81 -26.87
CA ASN A 57 -14.51 -2.87 -27.69
C ASN A 57 -15.89 -2.51 -28.28
N TRP A 58 -16.67 -1.66 -27.62
CA TRP A 58 -17.92 -1.14 -28.20
C TRP A 58 -17.67 -0.07 -29.27
N GLY A 59 -16.63 0.74 -29.12
CA GLY A 59 -16.23 1.73 -30.14
C GLY A 59 -15.76 1.13 -31.47
N THR A 60 -15.27 -0.11 -31.46
CA THR A 60 -14.86 -0.85 -32.67
C THR A 60 -16.02 -1.57 -33.36
N TYR A 61 -17.06 -1.97 -32.61
CA TYR A 61 -18.28 -2.56 -33.16
C TYR A 61 -19.13 -1.53 -33.95
N ASP A 62 -19.06 -0.26 -33.55
CA ASP A 62 -19.83 0.85 -34.11
C ASP A 62 -19.39 1.29 -35.52
N MET A 63 -18.18 0.93 -35.95
CA MET A 63 -17.70 1.19 -37.32
C MET A 63 -18.23 0.20 -38.36
N LEU A 64 -18.92 -0.87 -37.94
CA LEU A 64 -19.38 -1.95 -38.84
C LEU A 64 -20.90 -2.02 -39.05
N GLY A 65 -21.71 -1.22 -38.33
CA GLY A 65 -23.18 -1.28 -38.44
C GLY A 65 -23.86 0.03 -38.08
N GLY A 66 -23.94 0.96 -39.04
CA GLY A 66 -24.41 2.33 -38.81
C GLY A 66 -25.82 2.48 -38.24
N GLY A 67 -26.02 3.50 -37.41
CA GLY A 67 -27.33 4.00 -36.99
C GLY A 67 -27.29 4.69 -35.62
N MET A 68 -28.09 5.75 -35.44
CA MET A 68 -28.14 6.72 -34.33
C MET A 68 -28.29 6.18 -32.87
N ILE A 69 -28.19 4.88 -32.62
CA ILE A 69 -28.28 4.27 -31.28
C ILE A 69 -26.97 4.40 -30.49
N SER A 70 -25.85 4.70 -31.15
CA SER A 70 -24.54 4.59 -30.52
C SER A 70 -24.15 5.72 -29.55
N THR A 71 -24.72 6.92 -29.70
CA THR A 71 -24.28 8.09 -28.93
C THR A 71 -24.67 8.04 -27.44
N ALA A 72 -25.83 7.44 -27.11
CA ALA A 72 -26.34 7.39 -25.73
C ALA A 72 -25.72 6.26 -24.90
N ILE A 73 -25.53 5.07 -25.50
CA ILE A 73 -24.84 3.93 -24.85
C ILE A 73 -23.35 4.24 -24.67
N LYS A 74 -22.74 5.00 -25.59
CA LYS A 74 -21.36 5.48 -25.50
C LYS A 74 -21.13 6.41 -24.31
N HIS A 75 -22.07 7.30 -24.00
CA HIS A 75 -21.96 8.18 -22.82
C HIS A 75 -22.02 7.38 -21.53
N GLY A 76 -23.00 6.49 -21.35
CA GLY A 76 -23.15 5.73 -20.11
C GLY A 76 -21.89 4.92 -19.72
N ARG A 77 -21.28 4.21 -20.68
CA ARG A 77 -20.10 3.38 -20.40
C ARG A 77 -18.82 4.19 -20.21
N MET A 78 -18.70 5.36 -20.85
CA MET A 78 -17.60 6.30 -20.59
C MET A 78 -17.76 7.00 -19.24
N ASP A 79 -18.99 7.29 -18.82
CA ASP A 79 -19.29 7.86 -17.50
C ASP A 79 -19.00 6.84 -16.39
N ASP A 80 -19.34 5.56 -16.60
CA ASP A 80 -19.00 4.46 -15.69
C ASP A 80 -17.47 4.33 -15.55
N ALA A 81 -16.73 4.31 -16.67
CA ALA A 81 -15.28 4.25 -16.66
C ALA A 81 -14.66 5.45 -15.91
N GLN A 82 -15.19 6.66 -16.11
CA GLN A 82 -14.77 7.84 -15.35
C GLN A 82 -15.06 7.70 -13.85
N GLY A 83 -16.20 7.11 -13.47
CA GLY A 83 -16.54 6.80 -12.09
C GLY A 83 -15.49 5.91 -11.43
N HIS A 84 -15.13 4.80 -12.08
CA HIS A 84 -14.11 3.87 -11.58
C HIS A 84 -12.72 4.51 -11.51
N ILE A 85 -12.32 5.32 -12.50
CA ILE A 85 -11.06 6.07 -12.46
C ILE A 85 -11.01 7.01 -11.24
N ARG A 86 -12.09 7.75 -10.96
CA ARG A 86 -12.15 8.65 -9.79
C ARG A 86 -12.04 7.88 -8.47
N ILE A 87 -12.67 6.70 -8.38
CA ILE A 87 -12.53 5.82 -7.21
C ILE A 87 -11.08 5.39 -7.04
N ALA A 88 -10.43 4.95 -8.12
CA ALA A 88 -9.05 4.51 -8.08
C ALA A 88 -8.09 5.65 -7.72
N GLN A 89 -8.32 6.87 -8.21
CA GLN A 89 -7.57 8.08 -7.81
C GLN A 89 -7.73 8.40 -6.32
N ASN A 90 -8.94 8.27 -5.77
CA ASN A 90 -9.17 8.43 -4.32
C ASN A 90 -8.40 7.39 -3.51
N ARG A 91 -8.43 6.12 -3.94
CA ARG A 91 -7.68 5.05 -3.28
C ARG A 91 -6.18 5.27 -3.35
N LEU A 92 -5.66 5.75 -4.47
CA LEU A 92 -4.24 6.02 -4.61
C LEU A 92 -3.78 7.13 -3.65
N ARG A 93 -4.59 8.18 -3.46
CA ARG A 93 -4.32 9.21 -2.45
C ARG A 93 -4.31 8.65 -1.04
N GLN A 94 -5.22 7.74 -0.72
CA GLN A 94 -5.24 7.07 0.58
C GLN A 94 -3.97 6.22 0.77
N PHE A 95 -3.62 5.39 -0.23
CA PHE A 95 -2.41 4.57 -0.19
C PHE A 95 -1.13 5.39 -0.03
N ALA A 96 -1.04 6.53 -0.73
CA ALA A 96 0.07 7.47 -0.59
C ALA A 96 0.19 8.04 0.83
N LYS A 97 -0.95 8.30 1.47
CA LYS A 97 -0.98 8.75 2.87
C LYS A 97 -0.46 7.65 3.80
N GLU A 98 -0.98 6.43 3.70
CA GLU A 98 -0.54 5.33 4.59
C GLU A 98 0.96 5.04 4.43
N LEU A 99 1.49 5.18 3.22
CA LEU A 99 2.92 4.99 2.98
C LEU A 99 3.80 6.08 3.56
N LYS A 100 3.30 7.31 3.59
CA LYS A 100 3.96 8.40 4.31
C LYS A 100 3.95 8.13 5.81
N ASP A 101 2.86 7.60 6.35
CA ASP A 101 2.72 7.26 7.77
C ASP A 101 3.73 6.14 8.14
N VAL A 102 3.87 5.10 7.30
CA VAL A 102 4.93 4.09 7.40
C VAL A 102 6.33 4.70 7.35
N GLN A 103 6.57 5.63 6.43
CA GLN A 103 7.88 6.27 6.27
C GLN A 103 8.30 7.04 7.53
N VAL A 104 7.39 7.83 8.12
CA VAL A 104 7.68 8.62 9.32
C VAL A 104 8.12 7.72 10.48
N LEU A 105 7.49 6.55 10.63
CA LEU A 105 7.76 5.63 11.74
C LEU A 105 9.06 4.84 11.58
N ILE A 106 9.37 4.42 10.36
CA ILE A 106 10.58 3.63 10.08
C ILE A 106 11.83 4.52 10.10
N SER A 107 11.71 5.79 9.70
CA SER A 107 12.83 6.75 9.68
C SER A 107 13.44 7.03 11.06
N SER A 108 12.77 6.65 12.15
CA SER A 108 13.16 7.03 13.51
C SER A 108 13.99 5.99 14.27
N ASP A 109 14.01 4.69 13.95
CA ASP A 109 14.75 3.72 14.79
C ASP A 109 14.98 2.31 14.20
N LEU A 110 14.51 2.00 12.99
CA LEU A 110 14.62 0.66 12.41
C LEU A 110 15.25 0.75 11.02
N GLU A 111 16.43 0.14 10.85
CA GLU A 111 17.02 -0.09 9.53
C GLU A 111 16.13 -1.03 8.68
N ILE A 112 15.07 -0.48 8.12
CA ILE A 112 14.33 -1.05 6.98
C ILE A 112 14.75 -0.20 5.78
N SER A 113 15.97 -0.46 5.31
CA SER A 113 16.79 0.46 4.50
C SER A 113 16.39 0.54 3.01
N GLY A 114 15.33 -0.15 2.58
CA GLY A 114 14.95 -0.27 1.16
C GLY A 114 13.74 0.55 0.73
N LEU A 115 12.64 0.52 1.49
CA LEU A 115 11.35 1.12 1.11
C LEU A 115 11.37 2.66 1.12
N LEU A 116 12.03 3.26 2.12
CA LEU A 116 12.02 4.70 2.39
C LEU A 116 12.59 5.57 1.27
N LYS A 117 13.60 5.08 0.55
CA LYS A 117 14.21 5.82 -0.58
C LYS A 117 13.37 5.73 -1.84
N PHE A 118 12.51 4.71 -1.94
CA PHE A 118 11.72 4.45 -3.13
C PHE A 118 10.38 5.19 -3.10
N SER A 119 9.75 5.34 -1.93
CA SER A 119 8.41 5.94 -1.80
C SER A 119 8.35 7.40 -2.28
N ASP A 120 9.28 8.26 -1.87
CA ASP A 120 9.21 9.70 -2.16
C ASP A 120 9.26 9.98 -3.67
N PHE A 121 10.21 9.36 -4.38
CA PHE A 121 10.32 9.53 -5.83
C PHE A 121 9.19 8.83 -6.59
N PHE A 122 8.78 7.64 -6.14
CA PHE A 122 7.72 6.87 -6.78
C PHE A 122 6.38 7.61 -6.71
N PHE A 123 5.97 8.09 -5.54
CA PHE A 123 4.65 8.71 -5.39
C PHE A 123 4.57 10.13 -5.95
N ASP A 124 5.62 10.94 -5.84
CA ASP A 124 5.60 12.28 -6.42
C ASP A 124 5.46 12.24 -7.95
N GLY A 125 6.12 11.28 -8.64
CA GLY A 125 5.99 11.11 -10.08
C GLY A 125 4.70 10.37 -10.49
N LEU A 126 4.45 9.19 -9.92
CA LEU A 126 3.35 8.31 -10.32
C LEU A 126 1.99 8.94 -10.09
N ILE A 127 1.78 9.54 -8.91
CA ILE A 127 0.49 10.15 -8.56
C ILE A 127 0.31 11.44 -9.34
N ALA A 128 1.34 12.29 -9.48
CA ALA A 128 1.21 13.55 -10.20
C ALA A 128 0.84 13.33 -11.67
N ASP A 129 1.53 12.40 -12.35
CA ASP A 129 1.26 12.11 -13.77
C ASP A 129 -0.19 11.65 -13.99
N TRP A 130 -0.70 10.80 -13.10
CA TRP A 130 -2.06 10.26 -13.23
C TRP A 130 -3.16 11.19 -12.70
N MET A 131 -2.86 12.04 -11.71
CA MET A 131 -3.79 13.08 -11.26
C MET A 131 -3.94 14.22 -12.27
N VAL A 132 -2.90 14.50 -13.06
CA VAL A 132 -2.91 15.57 -14.07
C VAL A 132 -3.53 15.09 -15.39
N GLN A 133 -3.37 13.81 -15.76
CA GLN A 133 -3.94 13.27 -16.99
C GLN A 133 -5.41 12.87 -16.86
N GLY A 134 -6.32 13.83 -17.05
CA GLY A 134 -7.76 13.60 -17.16
C GLY A 134 -8.24 13.02 -18.51
N ARG A 135 -7.40 12.31 -19.30
CA ARG A 135 -7.77 11.82 -20.64
C ARG A 135 -7.92 10.30 -20.70
N ILE A 136 -9.15 9.84 -20.98
CA ILE A 136 -9.60 8.44 -21.04
C ILE A 136 -8.88 7.61 -22.14
N ASN A 137 -8.49 8.23 -23.26
CA ASN A 137 -7.99 7.48 -24.42
C ASN A 137 -6.60 6.84 -24.20
N ASP A 138 -5.74 7.48 -23.40
CA ASP A 138 -4.43 6.94 -22.99
C ASP A 138 -4.51 6.15 -21.67
N SER A 139 -5.72 6.04 -21.08
CA SER A 139 -5.90 5.54 -19.72
C SER A 139 -5.69 4.04 -19.58
N LEU A 140 -5.91 3.22 -20.61
CA LEU A 140 -5.80 1.76 -20.43
C LEU A 140 -4.35 1.31 -20.22
N GLU A 141 -3.43 1.76 -21.08
CA GLU A 141 -2.00 1.41 -20.98
C GLU A 141 -1.40 1.99 -19.69
N SER A 142 -1.75 3.24 -19.38
CA SER A 142 -1.39 3.88 -18.12
C SER A 142 -1.90 3.10 -16.89
N VAL A 143 -3.18 2.69 -16.86
CA VAL A 143 -3.76 1.89 -15.77
C VAL A 143 -3.05 0.55 -15.61
N THR A 144 -2.81 -0.18 -16.71
CA THR A 144 -2.13 -1.48 -16.66
C THR A 144 -0.68 -1.36 -16.16
N ASP A 145 0.06 -0.33 -16.56
CA ASP A 145 1.42 -0.11 -16.06
C ASP A 145 1.44 0.33 -14.60
N LYS A 146 0.50 1.20 -14.19
CA LYS A 146 0.35 1.58 -12.78
C LYS A 146 -0.06 0.39 -11.91
N LEU A 147 -0.91 -0.52 -12.39
CA LEU A 147 -1.24 -1.77 -11.70
C LEU A 147 -0.01 -2.61 -11.39
N LYS A 148 0.90 -2.78 -12.35
CA LYS A 148 2.16 -3.53 -12.15
C LYS A 148 3.06 -2.85 -11.12
N GLU A 149 3.21 -1.54 -11.22
CA GLU A 149 4.01 -0.73 -10.30
C GLU A 149 3.48 -0.83 -8.86
N ILE A 150 2.17 -0.65 -8.67
CA ILE A 150 1.50 -0.76 -7.37
C ILE A 150 1.61 -2.19 -6.83
N GLY A 151 1.42 -3.21 -7.67
CA GLY A 151 1.52 -4.61 -7.24
C GLY A 151 2.91 -5.01 -6.73
N ARG A 152 3.98 -4.49 -7.36
CA ARG A 152 5.34 -4.68 -6.85
C ARG A 152 5.51 -4.05 -5.47
N LEU A 153 4.99 -2.84 -5.29
CA LEU A 153 5.09 -2.13 -4.03
C LEU A 153 4.30 -2.80 -2.91
N VAL A 154 3.05 -3.22 -3.18
CA VAL A 154 2.23 -4.00 -2.22
C VAL A 154 2.95 -5.28 -1.81
N SER A 155 3.55 -5.99 -2.77
CA SER A 155 4.33 -7.20 -2.48
C SER A 155 5.54 -6.91 -1.58
N GLN A 156 6.24 -5.79 -1.82
CA GLN A 156 7.36 -5.38 -0.99
C GLN A 156 6.91 -5.01 0.43
N LEU A 157 5.82 -4.25 0.58
CA LEU A 157 5.24 -3.91 1.88
C LEU A 157 4.82 -5.16 2.66
N GLY A 158 4.21 -6.15 1.99
CA GLY A 158 3.84 -7.41 2.63
C GLY A 158 5.05 -8.21 3.13
N ASN A 159 6.17 -8.20 2.39
CA ASN A 159 7.41 -8.83 2.85
C ASN A 159 7.97 -8.13 4.10
N GLU A 160 7.89 -6.81 4.14
CA GLU A 160 8.37 -5.99 5.26
C GLU A 160 7.46 -6.14 6.48
N GLU A 161 6.15 -6.20 6.27
CA GLU A 161 5.17 -6.53 7.31
C GLU A 161 5.47 -7.91 7.92
N ALA A 162 5.77 -8.91 7.10
CA ALA A 162 6.11 -10.24 7.56
C ALA A 162 7.41 -10.25 8.38
N GLN A 163 8.43 -9.51 7.95
CA GLN A 163 9.69 -9.37 8.70
C GLN A 163 9.49 -8.65 10.03
N ALA A 164 8.74 -7.54 10.04
CA ALA A 164 8.43 -6.79 11.26
C ALA A 164 7.65 -7.64 12.27
N LYS A 165 6.66 -8.41 11.81
CA LYS A 165 5.92 -9.37 12.65
C LYS A 165 6.83 -10.49 13.19
N GLY A 166 7.79 -10.96 12.39
CA GLY A 166 8.80 -11.93 12.83
C GLY A 166 9.63 -11.39 14.01
N LYS A 167 10.22 -10.20 13.83
CA LYS A 167 10.99 -9.50 14.88
C LYS A 167 10.16 -9.24 16.14
N LEU A 168 8.89 -8.83 15.98
CA LEU A 168 7.99 -8.60 17.10
C LEU A 168 7.79 -9.87 17.92
N ARG A 169 7.53 -11.02 17.27
CA ARG A 169 7.38 -12.31 17.96
C ARG A 169 8.64 -12.74 18.70
N GLU A 170 9.82 -12.51 18.11
CA GLU A 170 11.10 -12.81 18.76
C GLU A 170 11.27 -11.99 20.05
N ILE A 171 10.98 -10.69 20.00
CA ILE A 171 11.05 -9.80 21.18
C ILE A 171 10.01 -10.20 22.23
N GLU A 172 8.79 -10.56 21.82
CA GLU A 172 7.76 -11.06 22.74
C GLU A 172 8.21 -12.34 23.46
N SER A 173 8.86 -13.26 22.74
CA SER A 173 9.43 -14.47 23.33
C SER A 173 10.55 -14.12 24.33
N GLN A 174 11.48 -13.24 23.96
CA GLN A 174 12.58 -12.83 24.85
C GLN A 174 12.06 -12.13 26.12
N TYR A 175 11.03 -11.31 25.98
CA TYR A 175 10.39 -10.62 27.10
C TYR A 175 9.74 -11.62 28.06
N SER A 176 9.00 -12.62 27.55
CA SER A 176 8.39 -13.69 28.35
C SER A 176 9.45 -14.52 29.08
N ASP A 177 10.51 -14.94 28.37
CA ASP A 177 11.62 -15.72 28.92
C ASP A 177 12.31 -15.02 30.09
N ILE A 178 12.48 -13.70 30.00
CA ILE A 178 13.11 -12.90 31.06
C ILE A 178 12.17 -12.79 32.27
N LEU A 179 10.86 -12.61 32.04
CA LEU A 179 9.87 -12.57 33.12
C LEU A 179 9.77 -13.91 33.87
N GLU A 180 9.85 -15.04 33.17
CA GLU A 180 9.80 -16.37 33.79
C GLU A 180 11.07 -16.70 34.62
N LYS A 181 12.20 -16.05 34.31
CA LYS A 181 13.50 -16.27 34.98
C LYS A 181 13.81 -15.24 36.08
N ALA A 182 13.00 -14.20 36.23
CA ALA A 182 13.15 -13.10 37.19
C ALA A 182 12.55 -13.42 38.57
#